data_AF-A0A9R1NZ51-F1
#
_entry.id   AF-A0A9R1NZ51-F1
#
_cell.length_a   1.000
_cell.length_b   1.000
_cell.length_c   1.000
_cell.angle_alpha   90.00
_cell.angle_beta   90.00
_cell.angle_gamma   90.00
#
_symmetry.space_group_name_H-M   'P 1'
#
loop_
_entity.id
_entity.type
_entity.pdbx_description
1 polymer ?
#
loop_
_entity_poly.entity_id
_entity_poly.type
_entity_poly.pdbx_seq_one_letter_code
_entity_poly.pdbx_strand_id
1 'polypeptide(L)'
;MAMLPFLALGVAALVLSAAGMVAAQNFYTRRSFLAGARANPNFGKGSTSDDGKREIAAFFAHKVAQDPEVAFKAALWFWMNNVKQVLPRGFGATTRAINSGECNGGNAAAMNARAGYYRAYCRQFGVDPGSSLTC
;
A
#
# COMPACT_ATOMS: atom_id res chain seq x y z
N MET A 1 -20.32 -9.21 6.80
CA MET A 1 -20.88 -8.78 5.51
C MET A 1 -20.50 -7.30 5.33
N ALA A 2 -19.59 -6.86 4.49
CA ALA A 2 -18.93 -7.47 3.33
C ALA A 2 -17.41 -7.27 3.41
N MET A 3 -16.69 -8.34 3.10
CA MET A 3 -15.33 -8.26 2.56
C MET A 3 -15.42 -7.51 1.22
N LEU A 4 -14.54 -6.54 0.99
CA LEU A 4 -14.04 -6.30 -0.36
C LEU A 4 -12.54 -5.93 -0.28
N PRO A 5 -11.74 -6.49 -1.20
CA PRO A 5 -10.46 -7.10 -0.89
C PRO A 5 -9.43 -6.54 -1.86
N PHE A 6 -8.79 -5.45 -1.50
CA PHE A 6 -7.70 -4.93 -2.32
C PHE A 6 -6.57 -4.57 -1.37
N LEU A 7 -5.43 -5.26 -1.54
CA LEU A 7 -4.12 -5.11 -0.90
C LEU A 7 -3.63 -6.27 -0.02
N ALA A 8 -4.36 -7.40 0.10
CA ALA A 8 -3.86 -8.56 0.85
C ALA A 8 -3.11 -9.62 0.00
N LEU A 9 -3.09 -9.55 -1.34
CA LEU A 9 -2.58 -10.69 -2.16
C LEU A 9 -1.51 -10.37 -3.21
N GLY A 10 -1.03 -9.13 -3.34
CA GLY A 10 0.02 -8.79 -4.32
C GLY A 10 1.12 -7.85 -3.83
N VAL A 11 1.01 -7.30 -2.62
CA VAL A 11 1.64 -6.00 -2.32
C VAL A 11 3.03 -6.14 -1.75
N ALA A 12 3.32 -7.08 -0.84
CA ALA A 12 4.66 -7.15 -0.25
C ALA A 12 5.78 -7.52 -1.27
N ALA A 13 5.48 -8.33 -2.28
CA ALA A 13 6.43 -8.72 -3.33
C ALA A 13 6.54 -7.69 -4.48
N LEU A 14 5.50 -6.88 -4.70
CA LEU A 14 5.49 -5.80 -5.71
C LEU A 14 6.03 -4.47 -5.15
N VAL A 15 5.77 -4.18 -3.88
CA VAL A 15 6.21 -2.97 -3.18
C VAL A 15 7.73 -2.82 -3.16
N LEU A 16 8.45 -3.94 -3.07
CA LEU A 16 9.91 -3.91 -3.02
C LEU A 16 10.56 -3.86 -4.41
N SER A 17 9.87 -4.30 -5.47
CA SER A 17 10.43 -4.35 -6.83
C SER A 17 10.13 -3.12 -7.68
N ALA A 18 9.03 -2.42 -7.41
CA ALA A 18 8.57 -1.35 -8.30
C ALA A 18 9.03 0.07 -7.90
N ALA A 19 9.79 0.22 -6.79
CA ALA A 19 9.95 1.52 -6.13
C ALA A 19 11.00 2.51 -6.57
N GLY A 20 11.99 2.17 -7.40
CA GLY A 20 12.98 3.16 -7.88
C GLY A 20 13.74 3.95 -6.78
N MET A 21 13.55 3.65 -5.49
CA MET A 21 14.09 4.40 -4.35
C MET A 21 15.46 3.86 -3.95
N VAL A 22 16.54 4.51 -4.39
CA VAL A 22 17.94 4.13 -4.14
C VAL A 22 18.26 3.87 -2.65
N ALA A 23 17.62 4.57 -1.70
CA ALA A 23 17.89 4.39 -0.27
C ALA A 23 17.20 3.15 0.35
N ALA A 24 15.97 2.81 -0.08
CA ALA A 24 15.26 1.62 0.40
C ALA A 24 15.70 0.33 -0.30
N GLN A 25 16.10 0.47 -1.56
CA GLN A 25 16.66 -0.60 -2.39
C GLN A 25 18.03 -1.08 -1.91
N ASN A 26 18.71 -0.40 -0.98
CA ASN A 26 19.95 -0.96 -0.43
C ASN A 26 19.68 -1.92 0.75
N PHE A 27 18.50 -1.82 1.40
CA PHE A 27 18.19 -2.61 2.60
C PHE A 27 17.26 -3.79 2.30
N TYR A 28 16.12 -3.55 1.65
CA TYR A 28 15.12 -4.58 1.35
C TYR A 28 15.15 -4.95 -0.13
N THR A 29 16.08 -5.81 -0.52
CA THR A 29 16.18 -6.30 -1.91
C THR A 29 15.69 -7.72 -2.06
N ARG A 30 15.24 -8.05 -3.28
CA ARG A 30 15.03 -9.45 -3.69
C ARG A 30 16.29 -10.29 -3.44
N ARG A 31 17.48 -9.74 -3.68
CA ARG A 31 18.76 -10.45 -3.45
C ARG A 31 18.98 -10.76 -1.97
N SER A 32 18.80 -9.79 -1.08
CA SER A 32 18.94 -9.95 0.37
C SER A 32 17.90 -10.92 0.92
N PHE A 33 16.65 -10.81 0.46
CA PHE A 33 15.60 -11.77 0.81
C PHE A 33 15.96 -13.19 0.36
N LEU A 34 16.37 -13.39 -0.90
CA LEU A 34 16.76 -14.70 -1.41
C LEU A 34 17.99 -15.26 -0.71
N ALA A 35 18.96 -14.41 -0.36
CA ALA A 35 20.11 -14.82 0.42
C ALA A 35 19.69 -15.31 1.82
N GLY A 36 18.83 -14.56 2.51
CA GLY A 36 18.27 -14.96 3.80
C GLY A 36 17.44 -16.24 3.72
N ALA A 37 16.58 -16.37 2.71
CA ALA A 37 15.79 -17.58 2.47
C ALA A 37 16.69 -18.81 2.21
N ARG A 38 17.77 -18.65 1.42
CA ARG A 38 18.74 -19.73 1.17
C ARG A 38 19.51 -20.13 2.43
N ALA A 39 19.79 -19.19 3.33
CA ALA A 39 20.43 -19.47 4.60
C ALA A 39 19.52 -20.22 5.59
N ASN A 40 18.20 -20.25 5.34
CA ASN A 40 17.20 -20.93 6.18
C ASN A 40 16.53 -22.04 5.37
N PRO A 41 17.13 -23.25 5.27
CA PRO A 41 16.77 -24.26 4.27
C PRO A 41 15.35 -24.82 4.38
N ASN A 42 14.66 -24.63 5.51
CA ASN A 42 13.28 -25.04 5.75
C ASN A 42 12.25 -23.95 5.40
N PHE A 43 12.68 -22.70 5.21
CA PHE A 43 11.80 -21.58 4.92
C PHE A 43 11.15 -21.74 3.54
N GLY A 44 9.82 -21.64 3.50
CA GLY A 44 9.03 -21.80 2.29
C GLY A 44 8.93 -23.24 1.80
N LYS A 45 9.28 -24.23 2.63
CA LYS A 45 9.23 -25.66 2.32
C LYS A 45 8.32 -26.42 3.28
N GLY A 46 7.04 -26.06 3.28
CA GLY A 46 6.01 -26.82 3.99
C GLY A 46 5.73 -28.19 3.36
N SER A 47 4.85 -28.95 3.99
CA SER A 47 4.45 -30.31 3.56
C SER A 47 3.86 -30.34 2.15
N THR A 48 3.23 -29.25 1.74
CA THR A 48 2.76 -29.02 0.37
C THR A 48 3.35 -27.75 -0.22
N SER A 49 3.28 -27.62 -1.56
CA SER A 49 3.69 -26.38 -2.23
C SER A 49 2.89 -25.16 -1.75
N ASP A 50 1.65 -25.38 -1.29
CA ASP A 50 0.80 -24.31 -0.79
C ASP A 50 1.16 -23.92 0.64
N ASP A 51 1.59 -24.86 1.48
CA ASP A 51 2.08 -24.55 2.83
C ASP A 51 3.32 -23.66 2.78
N GLY A 52 4.26 -23.94 1.87
CA GLY A 52 5.43 -23.09 1.64
C GLY A 52 5.06 -21.67 1.19
N LYS A 53 4.09 -21.54 0.26
CA LYS A 53 3.58 -20.22 -0.17
C LYS A 53 2.89 -19.48 0.99
N ARG A 54 2.12 -20.19 1.82
CA ARG A 54 1.45 -19.62 2.99
C ARG A 54 2.45 -19.12 4.04
N GLU A 55 3.54 -19.85 4.27
CA GLU A 55 4.62 -19.41 5.16
C GLU A 55 5.26 -18.11 4.68
N ILE A 56 5.63 -18.04 3.39
CA ILE A 56 6.22 -16.83 2.79
C ILE A 56 5.23 -15.65 2.90
N ALA A 57 3.96 -15.87 2.61
CA ALA A 57 2.93 -14.85 2.74
C ALA A 57 2.78 -14.36 4.20
N ALA A 58 2.75 -15.29 5.16
CA ALA A 58 2.66 -14.97 6.58
C ALA A 58 3.87 -14.15 7.06
N PHE A 59 5.09 -14.51 6.62
CA PHE A 59 6.31 -13.77 6.91
C PHE A 59 6.20 -12.31 6.46
N PHE A 60 5.83 -12.08 5.19
CA PHE A 60 5.73 -10.73 4.66
C PHE A 60 4.62 -9.92 5.33
N ALA A 61 3.48 -10.52 5.63
CA ALA A 61 2.40 -9.87 6.35
C ALA A 61 2.86 -9.35 7.73
N HIS A 62 3.55 -10.19 8.50
CA HIS A 62 4.11 -9.79 9.79
C HIS A 62 5.17 -8.69 9.64
N LYS A 63 6.04 -8.77 8.63
CA LYS A 63 7.06 -7.74 8.38
C LYS A 63 6.45 -6.39 8.07
N VAL A 64 5.45 -6.31 7.20
CA VAL A 64 4.75 -5.05 6.90
C VAL A 64 4.01 -4.52 8.13
N ALA A 65 3.44 -5.39 8.95
CA ALA A 65 2.69 -4.98 10.14
C ALA A 65 3.59 -4.50 11.30
N GLN A 66 4.81 -5.03 11.42
CA GLN A 66 5.70 -4.77 12.56
C GLN A 66 6.81 -3.76 12.25
N ASP A 67 7.19 -3.58 10.99
CA ASP A 67 8.24 -2.66 10.58
C ASP A 67 7.63 -1.37 9.96
N PRO A 68 7.62 -0.24 10.70
CA PRO A 68 7.06 1.01 10.20
C PRO A 68 7.82 1.55 8.99
N GLU A 69 9.13 1.30 8.87
CA GLU A 69 9.92 1.75 7.73
C GLU A 69 9.49 1.03 6.45
N VAL A 70 9.28 -0.29 6.53
CA VAL A 70 8.73 -1.08 5.42
C VAL A 70 7.34 -0.58 5.03
N ALA A 71 6.46 -0.36 6.02
CA ALA A 71 5.09 0.11 5.78
C ALA A 71 5.05 1.49 5.10
N PHE A 72 5.83 2.47 5.59
CA PHE A 72 5.85 3.81 4.98
C PHE A 72 6.47 3.82 3.58
N LYS A 73 7.54 3.03 3.35
CA LYS A 73 8.13 2.88 2.01
C LYS A 73 7.11 2.33 1.02
N ALA A 74 6.32 1.34 1.43
CA ALA A 74 5.24 0.77 0.63
C ALA A 74 4.18 1.81 0.25
N ALA A 75 3.68 2.56 1.24
CA ALA A 75 2.66 3.57 1.05
C ALA A 75 3.15 4.71 0.14
N LEU A 76 4.37 5.21 0.38
CA LEU A 76 4.98 6.26 -0.44
C LEU A 76 5.20 5.79 -1.88
N TRP A 77 5.70 4.58 -2.07
CA TRP A 77 5.85 4.03 -3.40
C TRP A 77 4.53 4.03 -4.18
N PHE A 78 3.48 3.46 -3.59
CA PHE A 78 2.17 3.38 -4.21
C PHE A 78 1.65 4.77 -4.55
N TRP A 79 1.77 5.72 -3.61
CA TRP A 79 1.38 7.11 -3.80
C TRP A 79 2.11 7.75 -4.99
N MET A 80 3.43 7.64 -5.06
CA MET A 80 4.23 8.30 -6.09
C MET A 80 3.97 7.75 -7.50
N ASN A 81 3.61 6.48 -7.63
CA ASN A 81 3.46 5.82 -8.93
C ASN A 81 2.00 5.76 -9.41
N ASN A 82 1.03 5.74 -8.50
CA ASN A 82 -0.37 5.50 -8.84
C ASN A 82 -1.31 6.67 -8.49
N VAL A 83 -0.90 7.59 -7.61
CA VAL A 83 -1.82 8.59 -7.04
C VAL A 83 -1.35 10.03 -7.28
N LYS A 84 -0.06 10.34 -7.06
CA LYS A 84 0.45 11.72 -7.08
C LYS A 84 0.15 12.45 -8.40
N GLN A 85 0.21 11.74 -9.53
CA GLN A 85 -0.02 12.31 -10.86
C GLN A 85 -1.45 12.84 -11.06
N VAL A 86 -2.43 12.33 -10.31
CA VAL A 86 -3.82 12.82 -10.40
C VAL A 86 -4.16 13.88 -9.35
N LEU A 87 -3.25 14.16 -8.40
CA LEU A 87 -3.45 15.18 -7.37
C LEU A 87 -3.83 16.57 -7.92
N PRO A 88 -3.27 17.07 -9.05
CA PRO A 88 -3.69 18.35 -9.63
C PRO A 88 -5.17 18.41 -10.04
N ARG A 89 -5.86 17.26 -10.17
CA ARG A 89 -7.29 17.18 -10.47
C ARG A 89 -8.18 17.26 -9.21
N GLY A 90 -7.58 17.37 -8.02
CA GLY A 90 -8.27 17.45 -6.73
C GLY A 90 -8.25 16.14 -5.93
N PHE A 91 -8.58 16.23 -4.64
CA PHE A 91 -8.51 15.09 -3.72
C PHE A 91 -9.45 13.94 -4.10
N GLY A 92 -10.63 14.23 -4.68
CA GLY A 92 -11.55 13.21 -5.17
C GLY A 92 -10.95 12.33 -6.27
N ALA A 93 -10.08 12.88 -7.12
CA ALA A 93 -9.35 12.10 -8.12
C ALA A 93 -8.35 11.13 -7.46
N THR A 94 -7.72 11.52 -6.35
CA THR A 94 -6.84 10.64 -5.57
C THR A 94 -7.61 9.49 -4.92
N THR A 95 -8.81 9.77 -4.35
CA THR A 95 -9.71 8.72 -3.84
C THR A 95 -10.09 7.74 -4.93
N ARG A 96 -10.45 8.24 -6.12
CA ARG A 96 -10.76 7.39 -7.29
C ARG A 96 -9.58 6.52 -7.72
N ALA A 97 -8.37 7.05 -7.69
CA ALA A 97 -7.15 6.29 -8.02
C ALA A 97 -6.82 5.21 -6.98
N ILE A 98 -7.13 5.47 -5.70
CA ILE A 98 -6.92 4.51 -4.60
C ILE A 98 -7.98 3.40 -4.62
N ASN A 99 -9.25 3.77 -4.71
CA ASN A 99 -10.37 2.85 -4.70
C ASN A 99 -11.57 3.45 -5.43
N SER A 100 -11.65 3.20 -6.74
CA SER A 100 -12.72 3.74 -7.59
C SER A 100 -14.12 3.27 -7.18
N GLY A 101 -14.23 2.15 -6.44
CA GLY A 101 -15.50 1.61 -5.95
C GLY A 101 -16.18 2.48 -4.88
N GLU A 102 -15.49 3.46 -4.30
CA GLU A 102 -16.08 4.39 -3.34
C GLU A 102 -16.81 5.56 -4.02
N CYS A 103 -16.44 5.87 -5.25
CA CYS A 103 -16.95 7.00 -6.03
C CYS A 103 -18.31 6.71 -6.70
N ASN A 104 -18.94 7.75 -7.27
CA ASN A 104 -20.18 7.72 -8.03
C ASN A 104 -21.35 7.03 -7.28
N GLY A 105 -21.41 7.20 -5.96
CA GLY A 105 -22.42 6.60 -5.09
C GLY A 105 -22.11 5.18 -4.62
N GLY A 106 -20.96 4.59 -4.96
CA GLY A 106 -20.61 3.21 -4.58
C GLY A 106 -20.43 3.03 -3.06
N ASN A 107 -19.59 3.84 -2.43
CA ASN A 107 -19.49 3.90 -0.96
C ASN A 107 -19.27 5.35 -0.52
N ALA A 108 -20.36 6.13 -0.60
CA ALA A 108 -20.35 7.55 -0.26
C ALA A 108 -19.89 7.82 1.19
N ALA A 109 -20.16 6.90 2.13
CA ALA A 109 -19.73 7.05 3.53
C ALA A 109 -18.20 7.02 3.66
N ALA A 110 -17.53 6.02 3.05
CA ALA A 110 -16.07 5.94 3.04
C ALA A 110 -15.43 7.11 2.29
N MET A 111 -16.00 7.46 1.13
CA MET A 111 -15.55 8.57 0.29
C MET A 111 -15.62 9.91 1.04
N ASN A 112 -16.75 10.19 1.71
CA ASN A 112 -16.92 11.39 2.53
C ASN A 112 -16.01 11.38 3.76
N ALA A 113 -15.76 10.23 4.39
CA ALA A 113 -14.82 10.12 5.50
C ALA A 113 -13.39 10.51 5.08
N ARG A 114 -12.92 10.04 3.91
CA ARG A 114 -11.62 10.44 3.35
C ARG A 114 -11.53 11.95 3.14
N ALA A 115 -12.55 12.55 2.52
CA ALA A 115 -12.60 14.00 2.31
C ALA A 115 -12.62 14.77 3.64
N GLY A 116 -13.30 14.24 4.66
CA GLY A 116 -13.31 14.79 6.03
C GLY A 116 -11.92 14.81 6.66
N TYR A 117 -11.18 13.71 6.60
CA TYR A 117 -9.80 13.66 7.10
C TYR A 117 -8.88 14.62 6.34
N TYR A 118 -8.99 14.68 5.01
CA TYR A 118 -8.22 15.61 4.20
C TYR A 118 -8.45 17.07 4.61
N ARG A 119 -9.72 17.49 4.76
CA ARG A 119 -10.05 18.83 5.26
C ARG A 119 -9.47 19.10 6.64
N ALA A 120 -9.50 18.12 7.54
CA ALA A 120 -8.93 18.26 8.88
C ALA A 120 -7.40 18.46 8.83
N TYR A 121 -6.69 17.74 7.98
CA TYR A 121 -5.25 17.91 7.79
C TYR A 121 -4.91 19.23 7.11
N CYS A 122 -5.65 19.65 6.09
CA CYS A 122 -5.47 20.97 5.46
C CYS A 122 -5.62 22.10 6.48
N ARG A 123 -6.60 21.99 7.40
CA ARG A 123 -6.76 22.94 8.51
C ARG A 123 -5.56 22.95 9.46
N GLN A 124 -5.01 21.78 9.81
CA GLN A 124 -3.82 21.69 10.65
C GLN A 124 -2.58 22.29 9.99
N PHE A 125 -2.46 22.15 8.67
CA PHE A 125 -1.34 22.72 7.90
C PHE A 125 -1.56 24.17 7.47
N GLY A 126 -2.72 24.77 7.74
CA GLY A 126 -3.03 26.15 7.34
C GLY A 126 -3.14 26.35 5.83
N VAL A 127 -3.58 25.34 5.09
CA VAL A 127 -3.71 25.38 3.62
C VAL A 127 -5.15 25.23 3.17
N ASP A 128 -5.51 25.84 2.04
CA ASP A 128 -6.79 25.62 1.39
C ASP A 128 -6.86 24.17 0.84
N PRO A 129 -7.89 23.38 1.19
CA PRO A 129 -8.07 22.04 0.60
C PRO A 129 -8.34 22.05 -0.91
N GLY A 130 -8.73 23.19 -1.49
CA GLY A 130 -9.09 23.31 -2.89
C GLY A 130 -10.46 22.70 -3.23
N SER A 131 -10.75 22.62 -4.52
CA SER A 131 -12.01 22.08 -5.06
C SER A 131 -11.92 20.59 -5.37
N SER A 132 -13.06 19.98 -5.73
CA SER A 132 -13.14 18.58 -6.19
C SER A 132 -12.67 17.55 -5.15
N LEU A 133 -13.12 17.71 -3.90
CA LEU A 133 -12.72 16.84 -2.79
C LEU A 133 -13.40 15.47 -2.79
N THR A 134 -14.53 15.36 -3.47
CA THR A 134 -15.33 14.14 -3.55
C THR A 134 -15.30 13.57 -4.96
N CYS A 135 -15.65 12.29 -5.05
CA CYS A 135 -15.90 11.56 -6.28
C CYS A 135 -17.13 10.66 -6.06
#